data_AF-A0A382ZKV3-F1
#
_entry.id   AF-A0A382ZKV3-F1
#
_cell.length_a   1.000
_cell.length_b   1.000
_cell.length_c   1.000
_cell.angle_alpha   90.00
_cell.angle_beta   90.00
_cell.angle_gamma   90.00
#
_symmetry.space_group_name_H-M   'P 1'
#
loop_
_entity.id
_entity.type
_entity.pdbx_description
1 polymer ?
#
loop_
_entity_poly.entity_id
_entity_poly.type
_entity_poly.pdbx_seq_one_letter_code
_entity_poly.pdbx_strand_id
1 'polypeptide(L)'
;SLFLPYCHAPSYDAHPRVELVAGADPHDEQRQIFGERWGINSSHMYADVGQMLAKEDLDLVSICTTARVRRDIAVAVAEAGVRGIWLEKPISLSLKEADEMVAACQQHGTSTAINCARRWNPFFGETRRQVDDGELGRLLQVTAYAQCGLSHNGSHAIDTIRYLAAGEVTWVFGEMESDAAAEGEMDLQGNGYLAFDNGVRAYLRALPTGVASWEFDVLGTEGRVRSLAGAIEWEKWIQVAGGPRQRGLPARVPFP
;
A
#
# COMPACT_ATOMS: atom_id res chain seq x y z
N SER A 1 3.37 -3.66 -22.93
CA SER A 1 2.99 -4.44 -21.74
C SER A 1 3.75 -3.88 -20.56
N LEU A 2 3.07 -3.38 -19.54
CA LEU A 2 3.74 -2.87 -18.34
C LEU A 2 4.12 -4.09 -17.48
N PHE A 3 5.33 -4.64 -17.68
CA PHE A 3 5.88 -5.65 -16.78
C PHE A 3 6.58 -4.92 -15.63
N LEU A 4 5.78 -4.35 -14.74
CA LEU A 4 6.31 -3.83 -13.48
C LEU A 4 6.48 -5.03 -12.53
N PRO A 5 7.64 -5.21 -11.89
CA PRO A 5 7.79 -6.22 -10.88
C PRO A 5 6.83 -5.92 -9.72
N TYR A 6 5.80 -6.76 -9.54
CA TYR A 6 4.83 -6.66 -8.44
C TYR A 6 5.32 -7.30 -7.14
N CYS A 7 6.59 -7.69 -7.07
CA CYS A 7 7.15 -8.44 -5.97
C CYS A 7 8.56 -7.92 -5.65
N HIS A 8 9.00 -8.17 -4.42
CA HIS A 8 10.23 -7.63 -3.85
C HIS A 8 11.49 -8.01 -4.66
N ALA A 9 11.78 -9.31 -4.83
CA ALA A 9 13.00 -9.76 -5.51
C ALA A 9 13.13 -9.30 -6.98
N PRO A 10 12.11 -9.41 -7.84
CA PRO A 10 12.18 -8.85 -9.19
C PRO A 10 12.39 -7.33 -9.22
N SER A 11 11.95 -6.60 -8.18
CA SER A 11 12.16 -5.15 -8.09
C SER A 11 13.61 -4.81 -7.78
N TYR A 12 14.29 -5.62 -6.95
CA TYR A 12 15.71 -5.48 -6.69
C TYR A 12 16.54 -5.83 -7.92
N ASP A 13 16.27 -6.98 -8.54
CA ASP A 13 16.97 -7.44 -9.75
C ASP A 13 16.91 -6.43 -10.90
N ALA A 14 15.76 -5.77 -11.08
CA ALA A 14 15.57 -4.79 -12.15
C ALA A 14 16.18 -3.40 -11.86
N HIS A 15 16.60 -3.10 -10.63
CA HIS A 15 16.93 -1.72 -10.24
C HIS A 15 18.45 -1.53 -10.06
N PRO A 16 19.09 -0.61 -10.81
CA PRO A 16 20.55 -0.52 -10.91
C PRO A 16 21.28 0.01 -9.66
N ARG A 17 20.54 0.42 -8.62
CA ARG A 17 21.12 0.97 -7.37
C ARG A 17 21.06 -0.01 -6.19
N VAL A 18 20.62 -1.25 -6.44
CA VAL A 18 20.47 -2.29 -5.42
C VAL A 18 20.93 -3.61 -6.01
N GLU A 19 21.44 -4.49 -5.16
CA GLU A 19 21.87 -5.83 -5.54
C GLU A 19 21.20 -6.83 -4.58
N LEU A 20 20.63 -7.90 -5.13
CA LEU A 20 20.03 -8.96 -4.32
C LEU A 20 21.12 -9.98 -3.96
N VAL A 21 21.69 -9.83 -2.75
CA VAL A 21 22.91 -10.56 -2.35
C VAL A 21 22.67 -11.83 -1.54
N ALA A 22 21.53 -11.94 -0.85
CA ALA A 22 21.26 -13.03 0.08
C ALA A 22 19.76 -13.29 0.25
N GLY A 23 19.42 -14.45 0.80
CA GLY A 23 18.05 -14.81 1.18
C GLY A 23 17.99 -15.75 2.37
N ALA A 24 16.87 -15.71 3.10
CA ALA A 24 16.62 -16.60 4.22
C ALA A 24 15.20 -17.18 4.18
N ASP A 25 15.09 -18.50 4.32
CA ASP A 25 13.83 -19.23 4.48
C ASP A 25 14.11 -20.53 5.26
N PRO A 26 13.29 -20.97 6.23
CA PRO A 26 13.53 -22.22 6.94
C PRO A 26 13.44 -23.47 6.05
N HIS A 27 12.71 -23.42 4.93
CA HIS A 27 12.53 -24.54 4.02
C HIS A 27 13.63 -24.60 2.97
N ASP A 28 14.34 -25.73 2.91
CA ASP A 28 15.47 -25.93 1.99
C ASP A 28 15.08 -25.80 0.52
N GLU A 29 13.94 -26.37 0.14
CA GLU A 29 13.40 -26.28 -1.22
C GLU A 29 13.16 -24.82 -1.64
N GLN A 30 12.60 -23.98 -0.77
CA GLN A 30 12.34 -22.58 -1.08
C GLN A 30 13.64 -21.78 -1.24
N ARG A 31 14.66 -22.06 -0.42
CA ARG A 31 15.99 -21.47 -0.57
C ARG A 31 16.63 -21.86 -1.90
N GLN A 32 16.58 -23.13 -2.27
CA GLN A 32 17.14 -23.59 -3.54
C GLN A 32 16.45 -22.94 -4.73
N ILE A 33 15.11 -22.94 -4.76
CA ILE A 33 14.32 -22.30 -5.83
C ILE A 33 14.65 -20.81 -5.93
N PHE A 34 14.74 -20.10 -4.80
CA PHE A 34 15.05 -18.68 -4.79
C PHE A 34 16.48 -18.40 -5.27
N GLY A 35 17.46 -19.14 -4.76
CA GLY A 35 18.86 -19.00 -5.14
C GLY A 35 19.10 -19.28 -6.63
N GLU A 36 18.52 -20.36 -7.16
CA GLU A 36 18.58 -20.70 -8.59
C GLU A 36 17.92 -19.63 -9.46
N ARG A 37 16.73 -19.14 -9.06
CA ARG A 37 15.97 -18.16 -9.82
C ARG A 37 16.70 -16.82 -9.96
N TRP A 38 17.40 -16.40 -8.92
CA TRP A 38 18.06 -15.08 -8.84
C TRP A 38 19.58 -15.14 -8.93
N GLY A 39 20.16 -16.32 -9.18
CA GLY A 39 21.60 -16.50 -9.33
C GLY A 39 22.41 -16.29 -8.04
N ILE A 40 21.80 -16.51 -6.87
CA ILE A 40 22.45 -16.34 -5.56
C ILE A 40 23.09 -17.67 -5.14
N ASN A 41 24.38 -17.62 -4.76
CA ASN A 41 25.09 -18.81 -4.31
C ASN A 41 24.46 -19.38 -3.03
N SER A 42 24.42 -20.71 -2.89
CA SER A 42 23.90 -21.38 -1.70
C SER A 42 24.61 -20.98 -0.40
N SER A 43 25.85 -20.46 -0.47
CA SER A 43 26.56 -19.88 0.69
C SER A 43 25.89 -18.61 1.25
N HIS A 44 25.10 -17.91 0.45
CA HIS A 44 24.33 -16.71 0.82
C HIS A 44 22.83 -17.01 1.01
N MET A 45 22.47 -18.30 1.09
CA MET A 45 21.12 -18.76 1.38
C MET A 45 21.08 -19.38 2.77
N TYR A 46 20.28 -18.80 3.67
CA TYR A 46 20.30 -19.11 5.10
C TYR A 46 19.01 -19.75 5.58
N ALA A 47 19.12 -20.78 6.42
CA ALA A 47 17.96 -21.41 7.06
C ALA A 47 17.36 -20.56 8.19
N ASP A 48 18.10 -19.57 8.67
CA ASP A 48 17.75 -18.69 9.78
C ASP A 48 18.12 -17.25 9.45
N VAL A 49 17.23 -16.31 9.80
CA VAL A 49 17.46 -14.88 9.54
C VAL A 49 18.59 -14.33 10.39
N GLY A 50 18.77 -14.80 11.63
CA GLY A 50 19.86 -14.37 12.50
C GLY A 50 21.23 -14.73 11.92
N GLN A 51 21.36 -15.93 11.32
CA GLN A 51 22.58 -16.34 10.61
C GLN A 51 22.89 -15.43 9.42
N MET A 52 21.86 -15.05 8.64
CA MET A 52 22.02 -14.10 7.53
C MET A 52 22.49 -12.74 8.05
N LEU A 53 21.81 -12.18 9.05
CA LEU A 53 22.14 -10.88 9.63
C LEU A 53 23.52 -10.83 10.30
N ALA A 54 24.01 -11.96 10.81
CA ALA A 54 25.35 -12.04 11.42
C ALA A 54 26.49 -12.15 10.40
N LYS A 55 26.21 -12.59 9.17
CA LYS A 55 27.22 -12.86 8.13
C LYS A 55 27.23 -11.84 7.01
N GLU A 56 26.08 -11.27 6.69
CA GLU A 56 25.90 -10.33 5.60
C GLU A 56 25.90 -8.88 6.10
N ASP A 57 26.47 -7.97 5.31
CA ASP A 57 26.40 -6.52 5.55
C ASP A 57 25.26 -5.94 4.70
N LEU A 58 24.05 -5.92 5.28
CA LEU A 58 22.80 -5.61 4.55
C LEU A 58 22.35 -4.17 4.76
N ASP A 59 22.15 -3.46 3.64
CA ASP A 59 21.55 -2.12 3.65
C ASP A 59 20.03 -2.14 3.78
N LEU A 60 19.40 -3.11 3.10
CA LEU A 60 17.96 -3.25 2.97
C LEU A 60 17.57 -4.70 3.16
N VAL A 61 16.48 -4.95 3.88
CA VAL A 61 15.88 -6.29 4.01
C VAL A 61 14.41 -6.24 3.62
N SER A 62 14.02 -7.10 2.68
CA SER A 62 12.61 -7.38 2.43
C SER A 62 12.11 -8.51 3.30
N ILE A 63 11.01 -8.30 4.03
CA ILE A 63 10.40 -9.33 4.88
C ILE A 63 9.06 -9.74 4.28
N CYS A 64 9.11 -10.81 3.50
CA CYS A 64 7.97 -11.39 2.77
C CYS A 64 7.33 -12.58 3.49
N THR A 65 7.52 -12.69 4.81
CA THR A 65 7.02 -13.80 5.63
C THR A 65 5.54 -13.64 5.96
N THR A 66 4.93 -14.66 6.56
CA THR A 66 3.59 -14.54 7.16
C THR A 66 3.61 -13.57 8.34
N ALA A 67 2.48 -12.91 8.63
CA ALA A 67 2.40 -11.92 9.70
C ALA A 67 2.73 -12.47 11.09
N ARG A 68 2.53 -13.78 11.30
CA ARG A 68 2.76 -14.46 12.58
C ARG A 68 4.20 -14.36 13.09
N VAL A 69 5.18 -14.35 12.19
CA VAL A 69 6.61 -14.32 12.55
C VAL A 69 7.27 -12.97 12.24
N ARG A 70 6.54 -12.07 11.59
CA ARG A 70 7.11 -10.85 11.01
C ARG A 70 7.62 -9.88 12.07
N ARG A 71 6.95 -9.80 13.22
CA ARG A 71 7.35 -8.94 14.34
C ARG A 71 8.76 -9.27 14.80
N ASP A 72 9.03 -10.53 15.11
CA ASP A 72 10.35 -10.97 15.62
C ASP A 72 11.45 -10.72 14.58
N ILE A 73 11.16 -11.00 13.30
CA ILE A 73 12.10 -10.78 12.21
C ILE A 73 12.40 -9.28 12.03
N ALA A 74 11.37 -8.42 12.01
CA ALA A 74 11.57 -6.98 11.83
C ALA A 74 12.36 -6.35 12.98
N VAL A 75 12.11 -6.79 14.22
CA VAL A 75 12.88 -6.36 15.40
C VAL A 75 14.34 -6.81 15.26
N ALA A 76 14.59 -8.08 14.94
CA ALA A 76 15.95 -8.60 14.78
C ALA A 76 16.74 -7.87 13.67
N VAL A 77 16.08 -7.56 12.55
CA VAL A 77 16.68 -6.79 11.44
C VAL A 77 17.03 -5.37 11.88
N ALA A 78 16.15 -4.70 12.62
CA ALA A 78 16.42 -3.36 13.15
C ALA A 78 17.57 -3.39 14.18
N GLU A 79 17.56 -4.35 15.10
CA GLU A 79 18.63 -4.54 16.10
C GLU A 79 20.00 -4.83 15.47
N ALA A 80 20.03 -5.51 14.32
CA ALA A 80 21.23 -5.75 13.54
C ALA A 80 21.79 -4.49 12.85
N GLY A 81 21.08 -3.35 12.90
CA GLY A 81 21.52 -2.08 12.33
C GLY A 81 21.23 -1.90 10.84
N VAL A 82 20.35 -2.73 10.26
CA VAL A 82 19.93 -2.59 8.86
C VAL A 82 19.22 -1.24 8.66
N ARG A 83 19.60 -0.53 7.59
CA ARG A 83 19.16 0.85 7.34
C ARG A 83 17.71 0.96 6.88
N GLY A 84 17.21 -0.06 6.17
CA GLY A 84 15.83 -0.07 5.70
C GLY A 84 15.18 -1.45 5.64
N ILE A 85 13.88 -1.47 5.92
CA ILE A 85 13.04 -2.66 5.83
C ILE A 85 11.88 -2.41 4.85
N TRP A 86 11.66 -3.34 3.93
CA TRP A 86 10.48 -3.38 3.08
C TRP A 86 9.58 -4.57 3.47
N LEU A 87 8.47 -4.29 4.15
CA LEU A 87 7.58 -5.30 4.72
C LEU A 87 6.41 -5.62 3.80
N GLU A 88 5.98 -6.88 3.80
CA GLU A 88 4.65 -7.23 3.29
C GLU A 88 3.51 -6.78 4.22
N LYS A 89 2.32 -6.61 3.64
CA LYS A 89 1.08 -6.27 4.33
C LYS A 89 0.26 -7.51 4.69
N PRO A 90 -0.64 -7.44 5.70
CA PRO A 90 -0.71 -6.43 6.77
C PRO A 90 0.57 -6.47 7.61
N ILE A 91 0.94 -5.37 8.28
CA ILE A 91 2.20 -5.26 9.03
C ILE A 91 2.38 -6.36 10.09
N SER A 92 1.32 -6.67 10.85
CA SER A 92 1.27 -7.62 11.96
C SER A 92 -0.15 -8.18 12.13
N LEU A 93 -0.36 -9.06 13.12
CA LEU A 93 -1.69 -9.58 13.47
C LEU A 93 -2.37 -8.76 14.58
N SER A 94 -1.65 -7.87 15.25
CA SER A 94 -2.20 -6.99 16.28
C SER A 94 -1.56 -5.60 16.26
N LEU A 95 -2.32 -4.60 16.72
CA LEU A 95 -1.78 -3.24 16.89
C LEU A 95 -0.58 -3.21 17.83
N LYS A 96 -0.61 -4.01 18.92
CA LYS A 96 0.51 -4.12 19.84
C LYS A 96 1.79 -4.58 19.13
N GLU A 97 1.73 -5.63 18.31
CA GLU A 97 2.89 -6.07 17.53
C GLU A 97 3.34 -5.00 16.52
N ALA A 98 2.39 -4.27 15.90
CA ALA A 98 2.74 -3.17 14.99
C ALA A 98 3.49 -2.06 15.74
N ASP A 99 3.02 -1.68 16.92
CA ASP A 99 3.66 -0.66 17.76
C ASP A 99 5.06 -1.10 18.20
N GLU A 100 5.24 -2.36 18.58
CA GLU A 100 6.55 -2.93 18.91
C GLU A 100 7.51 -2.87 17.71
N MET A 101 7.05 -3.22 16.50
CA MET A 101 7.86 -3.13 15.27
C MET A 101 8.25 -1.69 14.97
N VAL A 102 7.30 -0.76 15.05
CA VAL A 102 7.54 0.67 14.81
C VAL A 102 8.54 1.23 15.82
N ALA A 103 8.36 0.92 17.11
CA ALA A 103 9.25 1.37 18.17
C ALA A 103 10.69 0.85 17.97
N ALA A 104 10.86 -0.44 17.64
CA ALA A 104 12.18 -1.01 17.36
C ALA A 104 12.85 -0.33 16.15
N CYS A 105 12.12 -0.14 15.04
CA CYS A 105 12.66 0.53 13.87
C CYS A 105 13.05 1.98 14.16
N GLN A 106 12.23 2.72 14.92
CA GLN A 106 12.53 4.09 15.34
C GLN A 106 13.76 4.16 16.26
N GLN A 107 13.85 3.25 17.23
CA GLN A 107 14.98 3.18 18.17
C GLN A 107 16.32 2.96 17.45
N HIS A 108 16.32 2.12 16.40
CA HIS A 108 17.53 1.76 15.66
C HIS A 108 17.76 2.61 14.40
N GLY A 109 16.89 3.59 14.12
CA GLY A 109 17.01 4.46 12.94
C GLY A 109 16.73 3.73 11.61
N THR A 110 16.05 2.59 11.66
CA THR A 110 15.70 1.78 10.49
C THR A 110 14.47 2.35 9.80
N SER A 111 14.64 2.76 8.54
CA SER A 111 13.52 3.23 7.71
C SER A 111 12.61 2.08 7.33
N THR A 112 11.29 2.29 7.30
CA THR A 112 10.34 1.23 6.95
C THR A 112 9.44 1.64 5.78
N ALA A 113 9.18 0.69 4.90
CA ALA A 113 8.17 0.78 3.86
C ALA A 113 7.27 -0.46 3.94
N ILE A 114 5.95 -0.27 3.86
CA ILE A 114 5.00 -1.36 3.73
C ILE A 114 4.65 -1.52 2.25
N ASN A 115 4.50 -2.76 1.78
CA ASN A 115 4.13 -3.07 0.40
C ASN A 115 2.65 -2.73 0.10
N CYS A 116 2.32 -1.44 0.18
CA CYS A 116 1.08 -0.88 -0.35
C CYS A 116 1.32 -0.39 -1.78
N ALA A 117 1.62 -1.32 -2.68
CA ALA A 117 2.20 -1.03 -4.01
C ALA A 117 1.45 -0.01 -4.87
N ARG A 118 0.15 0.20 -4.64
CA ARG A 118 -0.70 1.13 -5.40
C ARG A 118 -0.19 2.57 -5.36
N ARG A 119 0.51 2.99 -4.30
CA ARG A 119 1.15 4.33 -4.24
C ARG A 119 2.18 4.55 -5.34
N TRP A 120 2.83 3.47 -5.81
CA TRP A 120 3.84 3.53 -6.88
C TRP A 120 3.27 3.17 -8.25
N ASN A 121 1.96 2.94 -8.36
CA ASN A 121 1.33 2.85 -9.67
C ASN A 121 1.30 4.25 -10.31
N PRO A 122 1.78 4.39 -11.56
CA PRO A 122 1.95 5.70 -12.19
C PRO A 122 0.65 6.48 -12.33
N PHE A 123 -0.51 5.84 -12.49
CA PHE A 123 -1.79 6.52 -12.62
C PHE A 123 -2.28 7.09 -11.28
N PHE A 124 -2.07 6.35 -10.18
CA PHE A 124 -2.32 6.88 -8.83
C PHE A 124 -1.32 7.98 -8.47
N GLY A 125 -0.05 7.82 -8.84
CA GLY A 125 0.98 8.85 -8.67
C GLY A 125 0.67 10.13 -9.45
N GLU A 126 0.19 10.01 -10.69
CA GLU A 126 -0.25 11.14 -11.49
C GLU A 126 -1.49 11.82 -10.90
N THR A 127 -2.46 11.05 -10.40
CA THR A 127 -3.60 11.61 -9.66
C THR A 127 -3.13 12.38 -8.42
N ARG A 128 -2.19 11.81 -7.66
CA ARG A 128 -1.59 12.50 -6.50
C ARG A 128 -0.89 13.79 -6.90
N ARG A 129 -0.10 13.79 -7.99
CA ARG A 129 0.55 15.00 -8.51
C ARG A 129 -0.47 16.10 -8.81
N GLN A 130 -1.58 15.75 -9.48
CA GLN A 130 -2.65 16.72 -9.78
C GLN A 130 -3.33 17.27 -8.52
N VAL A 131 -3.42 16.47 -7.46
CA VAL A 131 -3.87 16.94 -6.14
C VAL A 131 -2.88 17.94 -5.56
N ASP A 132 -1.59 17.61 -5.55
CA ASP A 132 -0.53 18.45 -4.99
C ASP A 132 -0.37 19.78 -5.75
N ASP A 133 -0.50 19.74 -7.08
CA ASP A 133 -0.42 20.91 -7.95
C ASP A 133 -1.71 21.76 -7.96
N GLY A 134 -2.74 21.33 -7.24
CA GLY A 134 -4.02 22.05 -7.11
C GLY A 134 -4.89 22.00 -8.37
N GLU A 135 -4.59 21.12 -9.34
CA GLU A 135 -5.34 21.01 -10.60
C GLU A 135 -6.81 20.59 -10.38
N LEU A 136 -7.12 19.91 -9.27
CA LEU A 136 -8.48 19.54 -8.90
C LEU A 136 -9.16 20.61 -8.02
N GLY A 137 -8.48 21.71 -7.73
CA GLY A 137 -8.87 22.69 -6.72
C GLY A 137 -8.76 22.11 -5.31
N ARG A 138 -9.59 22.60 -4.38
CA ARG A 138 -9.64 22.06 -3.02
C ARG A 138 -10.31 20.68 -3.05
N LEU A 139 -9.63 19.66 -2.53
CA LEU A 139 -10.23 18.35 -2.40
C LEU A 139 -11.43 18.36 -1.45
N LEU A 140 -12.46 17.61 -1.84
CA LEU A 140 -13.71 17.45 -1.12
C LEU A 140 -13.87 16.02 -0.63
N GLN A 141 -13.66 15.05 -1.53
CA GLN A 141 -13.97 13.67 -1.23
C GLN A 141 -13.04 12.68 -1.94
N VAL A 142 -12.76 11.56 -1.27
CA VAL A 142 -12.18 10.36 -1.90
C VAL A 142 -13.10 9.17 -1.62
N THR A 143 -13.62 8.52 -2.65
CA THR A 143 -14.39 7.28 -2.49
C THR A 143 -13.61 6.11 -3.06
N ALA A 144 -13.56 4.99 -2.33
CA ALA A 144 -13.04 3.73 -2.81
C ALA A 144 -14.10 2.64 -2.77
N TYR A 145 -14.23 1.93 -3.87
CA TYR A 145 -15.02 0.71 -4.00
C TYR A 145 -14.05 -0.46 -4.13
N ALA A 146 -13.89 -1.25 -3.09
CA ALA A 146 -12.88 -2.32 -3.06
C ALA A 146 -13.42 -3.51 -2.26
N GLN A 147 -14.21 -4.38 -2.88
CA GLN A 147 -14.74 -5.56 -2.21
C GLN A 147 -13.59 -6.45 -1.72
N CYS A 148 -13.37 -6.48 -0.40
CA CYS A 148 -12.28 -7.24 0.21
C CYS A 148 -12.37 -7.30 1.74
N GLY A 149 -11.61 -8.23 2.33
CA GLY A 149 -11.32 -8.23 3.76
C GLY A 149 -10.44 -7.02 4.14
N LEU A 150 -10.75 -6.42 5.28
CA LEU A 150 -10.21 -5.13 5.72
C LEU A 150 -8.71 -5.18 6.01
N SER A 151 -8.20 -6.28 6.56
CA SER A 151 -6.80 -6.41 6.98
C SER A 151 -5.89 -6.67 5.77
N HIS A 152 -6.30 -7.58 4.89
CA HIS A 152 -5.45 -8.05 3.80
C HIS A 152 -5.48 -7.10 2.61
N ASN A 153 -6.64 -6.81 2.05
CA ASN A 153 -6.76 -5.98 0.84
C ASN A 153 -7.34 -4.61 1.15
N GLY A 154 -8.12 -4.49 2.23
CA GLY A 154 -8.62 -3.20 2.72
C GLY A 154 -7.48 -2.28 3.13
N SER A 155 -6.36 -2.82 3.63
CA SER A 155 -5.14 -2.04 3.89
C SER A 155 -4.64 -1.31 2.65
N HIS A 156 -4.67 -1.93 1.45
CA HIS A 156 -4.37 -1.22 0.20
C HIS A 156 -5.37 -0.11 -0.11
N ALA A 157 -6.67 -0.36 0.09
CA ALA A 157 -7.71 0.61 -0.21
C ALA A 157 -7.64 1.82 0.73
N ILE A 158 -7.49 1.58 2.04
CA ILE A 158 -7.32 2.61 3.08
C ILE A 158 -6.04 3.40 2.82
N ASP A 159 -4.94 2.72 2.51
CA ASP A 159 -3.66 3.37 2.20
C ASP A 159 -3.77 4.26 0.95
N THR A 160 -4.41 3.77 -0.12
CA THR A 160 -4.64 4.53 -1.35
C THR A 160 -5.55 5.73 -1.09
N ILE A 161 -6.60 5.58 -0.27
CA ILE A 161 -7.44 6.70 0.17
C ILE A 161 -6.61 7.76 0.88
N ARG A 162 -5.79 7.36 1.87
CA ARG A 162 -4.92 8.30 2.61
C ARG A 162 -3.94 9.01 1.67
N TYR A 163 -3.34 8.26 0.75
CA TYR A 163 -2.42 8.80 -0.24
C TYR A 163 -3.09 9.84 -1.14
N LEU A 164 -4.30 9.60 -1.64
CA LEU A 164 -5.00 10.53 -2.53
C LEU A 164 -5.63 11.72 -1.77
N ALA A 165 -6.04 11.52 -0.52
CA ALA A 165 -6.70 12.55 0.29
C ALA A 165 -5.76 13.68 0.74
N ALA A 166 -4.44 13.47 0.75
CA ALA A 166 -3.45 14.51 1.05
C ALA A 166 -3.60 15.22 2.40
N GLY A 167 -4.00 14.47 3.43
CA GLY A 167 -4.07 14.96 4.79
C GLY A 167 -3.95 13.82 5.78
N GLU A 168 -4.02 14.14 7.07
CA GLU A 168 -4.03 13.15 8.13
C GLU A 168 -5.45 12.83 8.60
N VAL A 169 -5.68 11.55 8.90
CA VAL A 169 -6.96 11.08 9.40
C VAL A 169 -7.12 11.53 10.85
N THR A 170 -8.23 12.20 11.13
CA THR A 170 -8.56 12.75 12.46
C THR A 170 -9.54 11.88 13.23
N TRP A 171 -10.50 11.28 12.54
CA TRP A 171 -11.42 10.30 13.11
C TRP A 171 -12.00 9.41 12.02
N VAL A 172 -12.52 8.27 12.44
CA VAL A 172 -13.19 7.29 11.57
C VAL A 172 -14.48 6.78 12.23
N PHE A 173 -15.40 6.29 11.42
CA PHE A 173 -16.40 5.32 11.87
C PHE A 173 -16.54 4.24 10.80
N GLY A 174 -16.99 3.05 11.20
CA GLY A 174 -17.16 1.95 10.26
C GLY A 174 -18.27 1.01 10.69
N GLU A 175 -18.68 0.18 9.74
CA GLU A 175 -19.55 -0.97 9.96
C GLU A 175 -18.83 -2.22 9.49
N MET A 176 -19.06 -3.33 10.18
CA MET A 176 -18.62 -4.65 9.76
C MET A 176 -19.78 -5.43 9.16
N GLU A 177 -19.48 -6.44 8.36
CA GLU A 177 -20.51 -7.19 7.63
C GLU A 177 -21.56 -7.86 8.53
N SER A 178 -21.16 -8.40 9.69
CA SER A 178 -22.06 -8.92 10.73
C SER A 178 -21.30 -9.31 11.99
N ASP A 179 -22.01 -9.41 13.13
CA ASP A 179 -21.47 -9.98 14.37
C ASP A 179 -21.02 -11.44 14.19
N ALA A 180 -21.81 -12.24 13.46
CA ALA A 180 -21.50 -13.66 13.22
C ALA A 180 -20.21 -13.86 12.41
N ALA A 181 -19.92 -12.96 11.46
CA ALA A 181 -18.64 -13.00 10.76
C ALA A 181 -17.48 -12.63 11.69
N ALA A 182 -17.68 -11.66 12.59
CA ALA A 182 -16.69 -11.21 13.55
C ALA A 182 -16.31 -12.25 14.61
N GLU A 183 -17.15 -13.26 14.82
CA GLU A 183 -16.83 -14.42 15.67
C GLU A 183 -15.86 -15.42 15.01
N GLY A 184 -15.67 -15.34 13.68
CA GLY A 184 -14.77 -16.20 12.92
C GLY A 184 -13.32 -15.74 12.88
N GLU A 185 -12.46 -16.54 12.27
CA GLU A 185 -11.02 -16.23 12.07
C GLU A 185 -10.71 -15.63 10.70
N MET A 186 -11.73 -15.41 9.86
CA MET A 186 -11.57 -14.86 8.52
C MET A 186 -11.42 -13.34 8.54
N ASP A 187 -10.75 -12.79 7.52
CA ASP A 187 -10.59 -11.34 7.39
C ASP A 187 -11.94 -10.67 7.10
N LEU A 188 -12.39 -9.82 8.03
CA LEU A 188 -13.71 -9.21 8.01
C LEU A 188 -13.86 -8.22 6.87
N GLN A 189 -15.02 -8.22 6.22
CA GLN A 189 -15.42 -7.12 5.36
C GLN A 189 -16.12 -6.02 6.16
N GLY A 190 -16.09 -4.80 5.62
CA GLY A 190 -16.79 -3.68 6.22
C GLY A 190 -16.73 -2.43 5.36
N ASN A 191 -17.45 -1.40 5.78
CA ASN A 191 -17.36 -0.08 5.18
C ASN A 191 -16.81 0.90 6.21
N GLY A 192 -16.19 1.97 5.73
CA GLY A 192 -15.54 2.95 6.59
C GLY A 192 -15.69 4.36 6.06
N TYR A 193 -15.82 5.30 6.98
CA TYR A 193 -15.73 6.73 6.72
C TYR A 193 -14.50 7.29 7.43
N LEU A 194 -13.74 8.13 6.73
CA LEU A 194 -12.53 8.76 7.25
C LEU A 194 -12.65 10.28 7.10
N ALA A 195 -12.42 11.01 8.19
CA ALA A 195 -12.35 12.46 8.16
C ALA A 195 -10.91 12.95 8.28
N PHE A 196 -10.50 13.82 7.37
CA PHE A 196 -9.15 14.37 7.32
C PHE A 196 -9.10 15.79 7.89
N ASP A 197 -7.93 16.17 8.40
CA ASP A 197 -7.59 17.49 8.95
C ASP A 197 -7.70 18.62 7.91
N ASN A 198 -7.41 18.32 6.65
CA ASN A 198 -7.52 19.23 5.51
C ASN A 198 -8.97 19.42 5.01
N GLY A 199 -9.96 18.85 5.69
CA GLY A 199 -11.38 18.96 5.37
C GLY A 199 -11.89 17.91 4.38
N VAL A 200 -11.02 17.07 3.80
CA VAL A 200 -11.43 15.95 2.94
C VAL A 200 -12.22 14.92 3.74
N ARG A 201 -13.21 14.31 3.09
CA ARG A 201 -13.95 13.16 3.61
C ARG A 201 -13.75 11.97 2.71
N ALA A 202 -13.55 10.79 3.26
CA ALA A 202 -13.42 9.60 2.45
C ALA A 202 -14.40 8.51 2.87
N TYR A 203 -14.79 7.70 1.89
CA TYR A 203 -15.63 6.54 2.11
C TYR A 203 -15.00 5.32 1.45
N LEU A 204 -14.82 4.27 2.23
CA LEU A 204 -14.44 2.95 1.77
C LEU A 204 -15.68 2.07 1.78
N ARG A 205 -15.99 1.49 0.62
CA ARG A 205 -16.91 0.36 0.51
C ARG A 205 -16.13 -0.94 0.27
N ALA A 206 -15.99 -1.79 1.29
CA ALA A 206 -15.35 -3.10 1.16
C ALA A 206 -16.31 -4.29 1.19
N LEU A 207 -17.61 -4.04 1.41
CA LEU A 207 -18.70 -4.98 1.08
C LEU A 207 -18.91 -5.09 -0.44
N PRO A 208 -19.77 -6.01 -0.94
CA PRO A 208 -19.99 -6.18 -2.37
C PRO A 208 -20.19 -4.87 -3.15
N THR A 209 -19.34 -4.68 -4.17
CA THR A 209 -19.29 -3.48 -5.03
C THR A 209 -19.74 -3.74 -6.46
N GLY A 210 -19.99 -5.00 -6.83
CA GLY A 210 -20.34 -5.38 -8.20
C GLY A 210 -19.23 -5.02 -9.20
N VAL A 211 -19.61 -4.44 -10.33
CA VAL A 211 -18.68 -4.09 -11.42
C VAL A 211 -17.65 -3.02 -11.04
N ALA A 212 -17.91 -2.23 -10.00
CA ALA A 212 -17.04 -1.14 -9.55
C ALA A 212 -15.92 -1.63 -8.59
N SER A 213 -15.54 -2.90 -8.63
CA SER A 213 -14.50 -3.40 -7.74
C SER A 213 -13.13 -2.79 -8.09
N TRP A 214 -12.44 -2.30 -7.07
CA TRP A 214 -11.17 -1.57 -7.15
C TRP A 214 -11.24 -0.28 -7.97
N GLU A 215 -12.30 0.50 -7.77
CA GLU A 215 -12.46 1.85 -8.31
C GLU A 215 -12.24 2.92 -7.24
N PHE A 216 -11.63 4.04 -7.64
CA PHE A 216 -11.35 5.18 -6.79
C PHE A 216 -11.89 6.44 -7.46
N ASP A 217 -12.42 7.35 -6.66
CA ASP A 217 -13.01 8.61 -7.12
C ASP A 217 -12.49 9.75 -6.25
N VAL A 218 -11.72 10.65 -6.86
CA VAL A 218 -11.11 11.82 -6.22
C VAL A 218 -11.85 13.05 -6.73
N LEU A 219 -12.59 13.70 -5.84
CA LEU A 219 -13.41 14.86 -6.15
C LEU A 219 -12.84 16.12 -5.48
N GLY A 220 -12.53 17.12 -6.29
CA GLY A 220 -12.21 18.47 -5.84
C GLY A 220 -13.23 19.51 -6.32
N THR A 221 -13.00 20.77 -5.97
CA THR A 221 -13.88 21.89 -6.34
C THR A 221 -13.84 22.23 -7.83
N GLU A 222 -12.73 21.94 -8.51
CA GLU A 222 -12.48 22.35 -9.89
C GLU A 222 -12.21 21.16 -10.83
N GLY A 223 -12.02 19.96 -10.28
CA GLY A 223 -11.80 18.76 -11.06
C GLY A 223 -12.17 17.48 -10.33
N ARG A 224 -12.19 16.39 -11.09
CA ARG A 224 -12.46 15.04 -10.60
C ARG A 224 -11.63 14.04 -11.38
N VAL A 225 -11.08 13.04 -10.70
CA VAL A 225 -10.42 11.90 -11.33
C VAL A 225 -11.08 10.63 -10.84
N ARG A 226 -11.38 9.70 -11.76
CA ARG A 226 -11.90 8.37 -11.42
C ARG A 226 -11.05 7.29 -12.05
N SER A 227 -10.75 6.25 -11.28
CA SER A 227 -10.26 4.98 -11.80
C SER A 227 -11.45 4.03 -11.97
N LEU A 228 -11.48 3.32 -13.10
CA LEU A 228 -12.53 2.38 -13.49
C LEU A 228 -11.94 1.00 -13.81
N ALA A 229 -12.78 -0.02 -13.84
CA ALA A 229 -12.42 -1.36 -14.29
C ALA A 229 -11.17 -1.91 -13.57
N GLY A 230 -11.12 -1.79 -12.24
CA GLY A 230 -9.96 -2.22 -11.45
C GLY A 230 -8.72 -1.34 -11.62
N ALA A 231 -8.93 -0.04 -11.88
CA ALA A 231 -7.90 0.96 -12.16
C ALA A 231 -7.12 0.75 -13.47
N ILE A 232 -7.74 0.09 -14.44
CA ILE A 232 -7.22 -0.06 -15.81
C ILE A 232 -7.58 1.17 -16.65
N GLU A 233 -8.77 1.73 -16.43
CA GLU A 233 -9.26 2.91 -17.14
C GLU A 233 -9.33 4.12 -16.19
N TRP A 234 -9.11 5.31 -16.73
CA TRP A 234 -9.08 6.55 -15.95
C TRP A 234 -9.86 7.66 -16.67
N GLU A 235 -10.69 8.37 -15.92
CA GLU A 235 -11.49 9.49 -16.42
C GLU A 235 -11.15 10.76 -15.62
N LYS A 236 -10.94 11.88 -16.33
CA LYS A 236 -10.71 13.20 -15.73
C LYS A 236 -11.80 14.17 -16.16
N TRP A 237 -12.27 14.98 -15.22
CA TRP A 237 -13.11 16.13 -15.47
C TRP A 237 -12.48 17.39 -14.90
N ILE A 238 -12.70 18.49 -15.58
CA ILE A 238 -12.34 19.84 -15.13
C ILE A 238 -13.55 20.75 -15.24
N GLN A 239 -13.54 21.84 -14.48
CA GLN A 239 -14.49 22.92 -14.64
C GLN A 239 -14.04 23.87 -15.76
N VAL A 240 -14.86 23.99 -16.81
CA VAL A 240 -14.64 24.98 -17.88
C VAL A 240 -15.59 26.16 -17.73
N ALA A 241 -15.19 27.31 -18.26
CA ALA A 241 -16.03 28.51 -18.25
C ALA A 241 -17.36 28.29 -18.98
N GLY A 242 -18.42 28.97 -18.50
CA GLY A 242 -19.76 28.93 -19.08
C GLY A 242 -20.83 28.39 -18.13
N GLY A 243 -21.88 27.78 -18.70
CA GLY A 243 -22.98 27.19 -17.95
C GLY A 243 -24.00 28.20 -17.39
N PRO A 244 -25.10 27.68 -16.80
CA PRO A 244 -26.13 28.52 -16.19
C PRO A 244 -25.55 29.43 -15.11
N ARG A 245 -25.84 30.73 -15.21
CA ARG A 245 -25.36 31.77 -14.26
C ARG A 245 -23.83 31.88 -14.17
N GLN A 246 -23.10 31.49 -15.23
CA GLN A 246 -21.63 31.59 -15.31
C GLN A 246 -20.88 30.83 -14.20
N ARG A 247 -21.44 29.72 -13.72
CA ARG A 247 -20.85 28.90 -12.65
C ARG A 247 -19.84 27.86 -13.13
N GLY A 248 -19.60 27.80 -14.44
CA GLY A 248 -18.81 26.75 -15.08
C GLY A 248 -19.63 25.50 -15.39
N LEU A 249 -19.07 24.64 -16.23
CA LEU A 249 -19.60 23.31 -16.56
C LEU A 249 -18.51 22.26 -16.37
N PRO A 250 -18.83 21.07 -15.85
CA PRO A 250 -17.90 19.96 -15.86
C PRO A 250 -17.71 19.46 -17.30
N ALA A 251 -16.47 19.37 -17.75
CA ALA A 251 -16.10 18.81 -19.05
C ALA A 251 -15.12 17.65 -18.84
N ARG A 252 -15.35 16.54 -19.54
CA ARG A 252 -14.42 15.41 -19.56
C ARG A 252 -13.22 15.76 -20.42
N VAL A 253 -12.03 15.47 -19.91
CA VAL A 253 -10.76 15.60 -20.62
C VAL A 253 -9.98 14.29 -20.54
N PRO A 254 -9.02 14.04 -21.44
CA PRO A 254 -8.14 12.88 -21.31
C PRO A 254 -7.42 12.88 -19.96
N PHE A 255 -7.33 11.71 -19.34
CA PHE A 255 -6.36 11.48 -18.27
C PHE A 255 -4.98 11.31 -18.93
N PRO A 256 -3.94 12.04 -18.47
CA PRO A 256 -2.62 12.03 -19.11
C PRO A 256 -1.89 10.68 -19.02
#